data_AF-A0A7V7D4X2-F1
#
_entry.id   AF-A0A7V7D4X2-F1
#
_cell.length_a   1.000
_cell.length_b   1.000
_cell.length_c   1.000
_cell.angle_alpha   90.00
_cell.angle_beta   90.00
_cell.angle_gamma   90.00
#
_symmetry.space_group_name_H-M   'P 1'
#
loop_
_entity.id
_entity.type
_entity.pdbx_description
1 polymer ?
#
loop_
_entity_poly.entity_id
_entity_poly.type
_entity_poly.pdbx_seq_one_letter_code
_entity_poly.pdbx_strand_id
1 'polypeptide(L)'
;MSISNLKEMSLAAGAVAVTAETAGAAKKKAVEELIANIKDKSDKVRAEGLLIASDVGAPAVKPLAKVMGDKDVEVMRAAKRALWKIVRRAGRPSARDERKAVAAELIGLLGDGQPTSVRREVLWMLSEIGGRESIKAIAALLSDKELREDARMVLQRIPGRQSLAALKAGLKAAPEDFKLNIAQSLRKRGVKVSGYPCVKLVPTKKTNVKPVK
;
A
#
# COMPACT_ATOMS: atom_id res chain seq x y z
N MET A 1 46.79 48.01 -26.10
CA MET A 1 46.92 46.58 -25.76
C MET A 1 46.43 46.40 -24.34
N SER A 2 45.43 45.53 -24.15
CA SER A 2 44.59 45.44 -22.95
C SER A 2 45.22 44.58 -21.86
N ILE A 3 45.06 45.00 -20.61
CA ILE A 3 45.31 44.22 -19.39
C ILE A 3 43.94 43.77 -18.83
N SER A 4 43.94 42.64 -18.10
CA SER A 4 42.85 42.01 -17.31
C SER A 4 42.02 40.99 -18.12
N ASN A 5 41.78 39.75 -17.67
CA ASN A 5 41.35 39.31 -16.34
C ASN A 5 41.59 37.80 -16.08
N LEU A 6 41.86 37.47 -14.81
CA LEU A 6 41.87 36.14 -14.19
C LEU A 6 40.48 35.77 -13.67
N LYS A 7 40.25 34.45 -13.48
CA LYS A 7 39.19 33.73 -12.74
C LYS A 7 37.95 33.32 -13.53
N GLU A 8 37.80 31.99 -13.66
CA GLU A 8 36.72 31.23 -13.00
C GLU A 8 37.06 29.73 -13.03
N MET A 9 37.70 29.25 -11.96
CA MET A 9 37.90 27.81 -11.71
C MET A 9 36.70 27.25 -10.94
N SER A 10 35.96 26.38 -11.62
CA SER A 10 35.15 25.26 -11.13
C SER A 10 35.22 24.96 -9.62
N LEU A 11 34.14 25.28 -8.89
CA LEU A 11 33.90 24.86 -7.49
C LEU A 11 32.47 24.35 -7.22
N ALA A 12 31.65 24.09 -8.25
CA ALA A 12 30.24 23.74 -8.07
C ALA A 12 29.90 22.23 -8.12
N ALA A 13 30.82 21.35 -8.53
CA ALA A 13 30.51 19.92 -8.70
C ALA A 13 30.74 19.05 -7.44
N GLY A 14 31.54 19.51 -6.47
CA GLY A 14 31.90 18.73 -5.28
C GLY A 14 30.90 18.82 -4.11
N ALA A 15 30.24 19.96 -3.92
CA ALA A 15 29.34 20.18 -2.78
C ALA A 15 27.98 19.46 -2.91
N VAL A 16 27.54 19.16 -4.14
CA VAL A 16 26.26 18.49 -4.40
C VAL A 16 26.36 16.97 -4.21
N ALA A 17 27.54 16.38 -4.49
CA ALA A 17 27.76 14.94 -4.31
C ALA A 17 27.87 14.56 -2.82
N VAL A 18 28.60 15.35 -2.01
CA VAL A 18 28.78 15.11 -0.57
C VAL A 18 27.47 15.28 0.21
N THR A 19 26.59 16.19 -0.21
CA THR A 19 25.29 16.43 0.45
C THR A 19 24.25 15.34 0.16
N ALA A 20 24.28 14.73 -1.02
CA ALA A 20 23.39 13.61 -1.35
C ALA A 20 23.81 12.31 -0.64
N GLU A 21 25.11 12.05 -0.53
CA GLU A 21 25.66 10.85 0.11
C GLU A 21 25.43 10.85 1.63
N THR A 22 25.63 12.01 2.27
CA THR A 22 25.35 12.21 3.71
C THR A 22 23.85 12.09 4.03
N ALA A 23 22.97 12.61 3.17
CA ALA A 23 21.52 12.45 3.32
C ALA A 23 21.07 11.00 3.14
N GLY A 24 21.72 10.25 2.23
CA GLY A 24 21.48 8.82 2.05
C GLY A 24 21.88 7.99 3.27
N ALA A 25 23.06 8.25 3.83
CA ALA A 25 23.55 7.59 5.03
C ALA A 25 22.65 7.83 6.26
N ALA A 26 22.19 9.07 6.45
CA ALA A 26 21.26 9.41 7.53
C ALA A 26 19.92 8.65 7.43
N LYS A 27 19.35 8.55 6.23
CA LYS A 27 18.11 7.78 6.00
C LYS A 27 18.30 6.29 6.26
N LYS A 28 19.43 5.72 5.83
CA LYS A 28 19.75 4.31 6.09
C LYS A 28 19.85 4.05 7.60
N LYS A 29 20.57 4.90 8.34
CA LYS A 29 20.70 4.79 9.80
C LYS A 29 19.33 4.87 10.50
N ALA A 30 18.46 5.79 10.08
CA ALA A 30 17.11 5.92 10.65
C ALA A 30 16.25 4.66 10.41
N VAL A 31 16.39 4.01 9.24
CA VAL A 31 15.73 2.73 8.96
C VAL A 31 16.29 1.62 9.86
N GLU A 32 17.61 1.53 10.01
CA GLU A 32 18.26 0.51 10.86
C GLU A 32 17.84 0.66 12.33
N GLU A 33 17.82 1.88 12.85
CA GLU A 33 17.36 2.20 14.20
C GLU A 33 15.88 1.82 14.40
N LEU A 34 15.01 2.20 13.46
CA LEU A 34 13.61 1.79 13.49
C LEU A 34 13.45 0.27 13.54
N ILE A 35 14.19 -0.46 12.70
CA ILE A 35 14.10 -1.92 12.65
C ILE A 35 14.64 -2.56 13.94
N ALA A 36 15.72 -2.02 14.49
CA ALA A 36 16.25 -2.46 15.78
C ALA A 36 15.21 -2.28 16.89
N ASN A 37 14.60 -1.09 16.98
CA ASN A 37 13.60 -0.79 18.00
C ASN A 37 12.36 -1.69 17.87
N ILE A 38 11.88 -1.94 16.65
CA ILE A 38 10.72 -2.81 16.40
C ILE A 38 10.99 -4.27 16.77
N LYS A 39 12.25 -4.72 16.70
CA LYS A 39 12.68 -6.08 17.06
C LYS A 39 13.07 -6.23 18.53
N ASP A 40 13.07 -5.15 19.29
CA ASP A 40 13.50 -5.21 20.68
C ASP A 40 12.52 -6.02 21.54
N LYS A 41 13.04 -6.69 22.57
CA LYS A 41 12.24 -7.49 23.51
C LYS A 41 11.39 -6.63 24.43
N SER A 42 11.83 -5.40 24.72
CA SER A 42 11.12 -4.43 25.55
C SER A 42 9.97 -3.78 24.79
N ASP A 43 8.77 -3.89 25.35
CA ASP A 43 7.56 -3.24 24.82
C ASP A 43 7.74 -1.72 24.70
N LYS A 44 8.49 -1.10 25.61
CA LYS A 44 8.77 0.34 25.59
C LYS A 44 9.60 0.74 24.38
N VAL A 45 10.65 -0.03 24.09
CA VAL A 45 11.54 0.22 22.94
C VAL A 45 10.79 -0.03 21.62
N ARG A 46 9.94 -1.08 21.56
CA ARG A 46 9.06 -1.27 20.39
C ARG A 46 8.08 -0.10 20.21
N ALA A 47 7.55 0.45 21.29
CA ALA A 47 6.67 1.62 21.23
C ALA A 47 7.41 2.86 20.69
N GLU A 48 8.68 3.08 21.06
CA GLU A 48 9.52 4.14 20.50
C GLU A 48 9.74 3.95 19.00
N GLY A 49 10.02 2.70 18.56
CA GLY A 49 10.07 2.35 17.13
C GLY A 49 8.78 2.73 16.39
N LEU A 50 7.62 2.47 16.99
CA LEU A 50 6.32 2.86 16.42
C LEU A 50 6.14 4.39 16.33
N LEU A 51 6.74 5.17 17.21
CA LEU A 51 6.65 6.63 17.18
C LEU A 51 7.42 7.21 16.00
N ILE A 52 8.65 6.74 15.77
CA ILE A 52 9.53 7.28 14.71
C ILE A 52 9.21 6.72 13.31
N ALA A 53 8.48 5.59 13.22
CA ALA A 53 8.18 4.92 11.95
C ALA A 53 7.65 5.86 10.87
N SER A 54 6.75 6.76 11.25
CA SER A 54 6.10 7.67 10.30
C SER A 54 7.04 8.75 9.77
N ASP A 55 8.07 9.13 10.52
CA ASP A 55 9.07 10.11 10.07
C ASP A 55 10.11 9.49 9.14
N VAL A 56 10.40 8.20 9.30
CA VAL A 56 11.25 7.46 8.37
C VAL A 56 10.57 7.30 7.01
N GLY A 57 9.28 6.92 6.98
CA GLY A 57 8.47 6.93 5.76
C GLY A 57 8.79 5.79 4.78
N ALA A 58 8.76 6.10 3.47
CA ALA A 58 8.86 5.11 2.39
C ALA A 58 10.08 4.16 2.46
N PRO A 59 11.31 4.61 2.81
CA PRO A 59 12.47 3.72 2.94
C PRO A 59 12.29 2.56 3.94
N ALA A 60 11.41 2.71 4.94
CA ALA A 60 11.13 1.68 5.92
C ALA A 60 10.14 0.61 5.44
N VAL A 61 9.43 0.83 4.32
CA VAL A 61 8.34 -0.05 3.85
C VAL A 61 8.83 -1.48 3.60
N LYS A 62 9.85 -1.66 2.75
CA LYS A 62 10.41 -2.99 2.44
C LYS A 62 11.05 -3.66 3.67
N PRO A 63 11.90 -2.99 4.47
CA PRO A 63 12.44 -3.55 5.71
C PRO A 63 11.35 -4.00 6.69
N LEU A 64 10.35 -3.16 6.97
CA LEU A 64 9.26 -3.52 7.88
C LEU A 64 8.41 -4.67 7.33
N ALA A 65 8.17 -4.73 6.02
CA ALA A 65 7.47 -5.86 5.42
C ALA A 65 8.20 -7.20 5.63
N LYS A 66 9.55 -7.19 5.57
CA LYS A 66 10.35 -8.36 5.92
C LYS A 66 10.18 -8.76 7.40
N VAL A 67 10.14 -7.79 8.31
CA VAL A 67 9.91 -8.04 9.75
C VAL A 67 8.46 -8.46 10.04
N MET A 68 7.50 -8.07 9.20
CA MET A 68 6.12 -8.55 9.28
C MET A 68 5.97 -10.04 8.90
N GLY A 69 7.04 -10.68 8.41
CA GLY A 69 7.13 -12.13 8.25
C GLY A 69 7.89 -12.85 9.38
N ASP A 70 8.22 -12.15 10.47
CA ASP A 70 8.95 -12.73 11.61
C ASP A 70 8.10 -13.80 12.34
N LYS A 71 8.78 -14.75 12.99
CA LYS A 71 8.15 -15.82 13.77
C LYS A 71 7.66 -15.33 15.12
N ASP A 72 8.30 -14.31 15.68
CA ASP A 72 7.84 -13.67 16.91
C ASP A 72 6.59 -12.82 16.62
N VAL A 73 5.49 -13.20 17.26
CA VAL A 73 4.17 -12.59 17.03
C VAL A 73 4.15 -11.11 17.43
N GLU A 74 4.89 -10.72 18.48
CA GLU A 74 4.91 -9.33 18.94
C GLU A 74 5.76 -8.45 18.04
N VAL A 75 6.89 -8.97 17.56
CA VAL A 75 7.73 -8.29 16.55
C VAL A 75 6.97 -8.13 15.23
N MET A 76 6.32 -9.19 14.76
CA MET A 76 5.46 -9.17 13.58
C MET A 76 4.34 -8.12 13.71
N ARG A 77 3.63 -8.11 14.85
CA ARG A 77 2.55 -7.13 15.13
C ARG A 77 3.08 -5.71 15.18
N ALA A 78 4.25 -5.48 15.80
CA ALA A 78 4.89 -4.18 15.85
C ALA A 78 5.26 -3.69 14.45
N ALA A 79 5.87 -4.54 13.61
CA ALA A 79 6.20 -4.19 12.23
C ALA A 79 4.95 -3.85 11.39
N LYS A 80 3.88 -4.65 11.51
CA LYS A 80 2.59 -4.36 10.87
C LYS A 80 2.03 -3.01 11.30
N ARG A 81 2.04 -2.71 12.60
CA ARG A 81 1.57 -1.42 13.15
C ARG A 81 2.41 -0.24 12.64
N ALA A 82 3.74 -0.39 12.62
CA ALA A 82 4.66 0.62 12.09
C ALA A 82 4.33 0.94 10.63
N LEU A 83 4.15 -0.09 9.81
CA LEU A 83 3.84 0.06 8.39
C LEU A 83 2.49 0.76 8.17
N TRP A 84 1.46 0.41 8.93
CA TRP A 84 0.18 1.10 8.91
C TRP A 84 0.27 2.58 9.34
N LYS A 85 1.16 2.93 10.29
CA LYS A 85 1.40 4.34 10.65
C LYS A 85 2.02 5.13 9.50
N ILE A 86 2.99 4.56 8.79
CA ILE A 86 3.58 5.17 7.59
C ILE A 86 2.49 5.41 6.55
N VAL A 87 1.67 4.39 6.25
CA VAL A 87 0.59 4.48 5.26
C VAL A 87 -0.42 5.58 5.62
N ARG A 88 -0.87 5.62 6.89
CA ARG A 88 -1.85 6.61 7.34
C ARG A 88 -1.29 8.04 7.32
N ARG A 89 -0.01 8.24 7.67
CA ARG A 89 0.64 9.55 7.53
C ARG A 89 0.75 9.96 6.07
N ALA A 90 1.15 9.05 5.19
CA ALA A 90 1.26 9.30 3.76
C ALA A 90 -0.11 9.57 3.09
N GLY A 91 -1.20 9.07 3.67
CA GLY A 91 -2.57 9.29 3.19
C GLY A 91 -3.13 10.71 3.36
N ARG A 92 -2.48 11.58 4.14
CA ARG A 92 -2.97 12.94 4.42
C ARG A 92 -3.06 13.80 3.14
N PRO A 93 -4.02 14.73 3.02
CA PRO A 93 -4.26 15.48 1.77
C PRO A 93 -3.03 16.22 1.21
N SER A 94 -2.14 16.72 2.08
CA SER A 94 -0.94 17.48 1.70
C SER A 94 0.30 16.65 1.35
N ALA A 95 0.21 15.31 1.37
CA ALA A 95 1.38 14.42 1.24
C ALA A 95 1.46 13.67 -0.09
N ARG A 96 1.08 14.31 -1.21
CA ARG A 96 0.94 13.62 -2.50
C ARG A 96 2.19 12.84 -2.91
N ASP A 97 3.37 13.40 -2.73
CA ASP A 97 4.62 12.77 -3.16
C ASP A 97 5.08 11.67 -2.19
N GLU A 98 4.91 11.88 -0.88
CA GLU A 98 5.09 10.83 0.13
C GLU A 98 4.16 9.64 -0.15
N ARG A 99 2.88 9.91 -0.43
CA ARG A 99 1.88 8.90 -0.79
C ARG A 99 2.32 8.08 -2.00
N LYS A 100 2.78 8.74 -3.06
CA LYS A 100 3.28 8.05 -4.26
C LYS A 100 4.50 7.19 -3.96
N ALA A 101 5.45 7.70 -3.16
CA ALA A 101 6.65 6.96 -2.78
C ALA A 101 6.29 5.71 -1.97
N VAL A 102 5.43 5.84 -0.95
CA VAL A 102 4.97 4.70 -0.14
C VAL A 102 4.16 3.71 -1.01
N ALA A 103 3.27 4.19 -1.88
CA ALA A 103 2.50 3.34 -2.77
C ALA A 103 3.40 2.55 -3.75
N ALA A 104 4.45 3.17 -4.29
CA ALA A 104 5.40 2.49 -5.17
C ALA A 104 6.13 1.34 -4.45
N GLU A 105 6.57 1.58 -3.21
CA GLU A 105 7.20 0.54 -2.38
C GLU A 105 6.22 -0.61 -2.06
N LEU A 106 4.97 -0.29 -1.72
CA LEU A 106 3.92 -1.30 -1.47
C LEU A 106 3.59 -2.12 -2.72
N ILE A 107 3.51 -1.50 -3.91
CA ILE A 107 3.28 -2.22 -5.17
C ILE A 107 4.37 -3.27 -5.41
N GLY A 108 5.64 -2.93 -5.12
CA GLY A 108 6.75 -3.86 -5.23
C GLY A 108 6.66 -5.08 -4.30
N LEU A 109 5.89 -4.98 -3.22
CA LEU A 109 5.70 -6.06 -2.24
C LEU A 109 4.57 -7.03 -2.61
N LEU A 110 3.81 -6.78 -3.68
CA LEU A 110 2.74 -7.67 -4.14
C LEU A 110 3.24 -8.91 -4.91
N GLY A 111 4.52 -8.97 -5.29
CA GLY A 111 5.10 -10.11 -6.00
C GLY A 111 5.14 -11.40 -5.18
N ASP A 112 5.39 -12.53 -5.84
CA ASP A 112 5.28 -13.88 -5.25
C ASP A 112 6.42 -14.24 -4.27
N GLY A 113 7.42 -13.37 -4.13
CA GLY A 113 8.53 -13.56 -3.18
C GLY A 113 8.19 -13.23 -1.72
N GLN A 114 6.94 -12.84 -1.42
CA GLN A 114 6.48 -12.50 -0.08
C GLN A 114 5.44 -13.51 0.42
N PRO A 115 5.39 -13.80 1.74
CA PRO A 115 4.32 -14.62 2.30
C PRO A 115 2.93 -14.07 1.96
N THR A 116 1.95 -14.94 1.70
CA THR A 116 0.57 -14.55 1.38
C THR A 116 -0.03 -13.62 2.42
N SER A 117 0.28 -13.82 3.71
CA SER A 117 -0.14 -12.93 4.81
C SER A 117 0.37 -11.50 4.65
N VAL A 118 1.62 -11.33 4.23
CA VAL A 118 2.24 -10.02 3.97
C VAL A 118 1.60 -9.36 2.75
N ARG A 119 1.45 -10.11 1.66
CA ARG A 119 0.82 -9.63 0.42
C ARG A 119 -0.62 -9.17 0.66
N ARG A 120 -1.38 -9.92 1.47
CA ARG A 120 -2.74 -9.55 1.90
C ARG A 120 -2.75 -8.21 2.65
N GLU A 121 -1.86 -8.01 3.62
CA GLU A 121 -1.77 -6.73 4.34
C GLU A 121 -1.42 -5.56 3.41
N VAL A 122 -0.48 -5.77 2.49
CA VAL A 122 -0.08 -4.77 1.50
C VAL A 122 -1.25 -4.38 0.59
N LEU A 123 -2.08 -5.34 0.15
CA LEU A 123 -3.31 -5.07 -0.59
C LEU A 123 -4.23 -4.11 0.18
N TRP A 124 -4.46 -4.37 1.46
CA TRP A 124 -5.32 -3.51 2.28
C TRP A 124 -4.71 -2.12 2.51
N MET A 125 -3.39 -2.01 2.65
CA MET A 125 -2.70 -0.72 2.71
C MET A 125 -2.86 0.08 1.41
N LEU A 126 -2.74 -0.57 0.26
CA LEU A 126 -2.99 0.04 -1.04
C LEU A 126 -4.45 0.47 -1.22
N SER A 127 -5.40 -0.13 -0.50
CA SER A 127 -6.79 0.31 -0.54
C SER A 127 -7.03 1.69 0.10
N GLU A 128 -6.13 2.13 0.99
CA GLU A 128 -6.20 3.43 1.67
C GLU A 128 -5.46 4.53 0.91
N ILE A 129 -4.31 4.22 0.32
CA ILE A 129 -3.44 5.23 -0.32
C ILE A 129 -3.17 5.00 -1.80
N GLY A 130 -3.45 3.81 -2.31
CA GLY A 130 -3.15 3.41 -3.67
C GLY A 130 -4.06 4.12 -4.68
N GLY A 131 -3.44 4.66 -5.71
CA GLY A 131 -4.13 5.27 -6.83
C GLY A 131 -4.07 4.41 -8.08
N ARG A 132 -4.07 5.10 -9.20
CA ARG A 132 -4.07 4.55 -10.56
C ARG A 132 -2.89 3.60 -10.81
N GLU A 133 -1.74 3.97 -10.27
CA GLU A 133 -0.47 3.26 -10.35
C GLU A 133 -0.52 1.84 -9.77
N SER A 134 -1.41 1.60 -8.79
CA SER A 134 -1.52 0.28 -8.13
C SER A 134 -2.44 -0.69 -8.87
N ILE A 135 -3.32 -0.20 -9.74
CA ILE A 135 -4.44 -0.97 -10.30
C ILE A 135 -3.96 -2.17 -11.10
N LYS A 136 -2.91 -2.01 -11.92
CA LYS A 136 -2.38 -3.12 -12.73
C LYS A 136 -1.85 -4.26 -11.87
N ALA A 137 -1.10 -3.92 -10.82
CA ALA A 137 -0.53 -4.91 -9.91
C ALA A 137 -1.62 -5.63 -9.10
N ILE A 138 -2.61 -4.90 -8.60
CA ILE A 138 -3.73 -5.48 -7.85
C ILE A 138 -4.60 -6.36 -8.78
N ALA A 139 -4.85 -5.94 -10.01
CA ALA A 139 -5.66 -6.70 -10.97
C ALA A 139 -5.02 -8.04 -11.36
N ALA A 140 -3.70 -8.12 -11.42
CA ALA A 140 -3.00 -9.38 -11.66
C ALA A 140 -3.30 -10.45 -10.59
N LEU A 141 -3.59 -10.02 -9.35
CA LEU A 141 -3.92 -10.91 -8.23
C LEU A 141 -5.35 -11.43 -8.25
N LEU A 142 -6.20 -11.02 -9.20
CA LEU A 142 -7.54 -11.60 -9.37
C LEU A 142 -7.52 -13.07 -9.80
N SER A 143 -6.39 -13.55 -10.33
CA SER A 143 -6.16 -14.96 -10.69
C SER A 143 -5.50 -15.77 -9.57
N ASP A 144 -5.00 -15.13 -8.51
CA ASP A 144 -4.38 -15.79 -7.36
C ASP A 144 -5.47 -16.33 -6.43
N LYS A 145 -5.52 -17.66 -6.22
CA LYS A 145 -6.61 -18.29 -5.44
C LYS A 145 -6.67 -17.79 -3.99
N GLU A 146 -5.53 -17.43 -3.39
CA GLU A 146 -5.46 -17.00 -1.99
C GLU A 146 -5.73 -15.49 -1.82
N LEU A 147 -5.46 -14.69 -2.85
CA LEU A 147 -5.53 -13.22 -2.81
C LEU A 147 -6.63 -12.60 -3.67
N ARG A 148 -7.28 -13.36 -4.55
CA ARG A 148 -8.29 -12.83 -5.50
C ARG A 148 -9.42 -12.07 -4.82
N GLU A 149 -9.86 -12.53 -3.64
CA GLU A 149 -10.90 -11.84 -2.87
C GLU A 149 -10.45 -10.48 -2.34
N ASP A 150 -9.26 -10.44 -1.73
CA ASP A 150 -8.66 -9.21 -1.24
C ASP A 150 -8.45 -8.23 -2.41
N ALA A 151 -7.85 -8.70 -3.50
CA ALA A 151 -7.62 -7.90 -4.71
C ALA A 151 -8.91 -7.31 -5.29
N ARG A 152 -9.99 -8.12 -5.37
CA ARG A 152 -11.31 -7.67 -5.81
C ARG A 152 -11.87 -6.58 -4.89
N MET A 153 -11.81 -6.78 -3.57
CA MET A 153 -12.31 -5.81 -2.60
C MET A 153 -11.54 -4.49 -2.66
N VAL A 154 -10.21 -4.55 -2.81
CA VAL A 154 -9.36 -3.37 -2.97
C VAL A 154 -9.71 -2.61 -4.25
N LEU A 155 -9.85 -3.29 -5.41
CA LEU A 155 -10.27 -2.64 -6.66
C LEU A 155 -11.68 -2.03 -6.56
N GLN A 156 -12.60 -2.66 -5.83
CA GLN A 156 -13.92 -2.10 -5.55
C GLN A 156 -13.82 -0.82 -4.71
N ARG A 157 -12.90 -0.76 -3.74
CA ARG A 157 -12.70 0.40 -2.85
C ARG A 157 -12.01 1.56 -3.57
N ILE A 158 -11.00 1.30 -4.40
CA ILE A 158 -10.27 2.34 -5.16
C ILE A 158 -11.22 2.98 -6.20
N PRO A 159 -11.53 4.29 -6.09
CA PRO A 159 -12.44 4.95 -7.02
C PRO A 159 -11.80 5.14 -8.41
N GLY A 160 -12.62 5.35 -9.43
CA GLY A 160 -12.19 5.72 -10.77
C GLY A 160 -12.49 4.68 -11.87
N ARG A 161 -12.30 5.12 -13.12
CA ARG A 161 -12.63 4.33 -14.32
C ARG A 161 -11.69 3.14 -14.54
N GLN A 162 -10.43 3.27 -14.13
CA GLN A 162 -9.43 2.22 -14.34
C GLN A 162 -9.64 1.02 -13.43
N SER A 163 -10.01 1.23 -12.15
CA SER A 163 -10.33 0.12 -11.24
C SER A 163 -11.62 -0.58 -11.69
N LEU A 164 -12.57 0.19 -12.21
CA LEU A 164 -13.78 -0.37 -12.82
C LEU A 164 -13.47 -1.20 -14.08
N ALA A 165 -12.57 -0.71 -14.94
CA ALA A 165 -12.13 -1.44 -16.12
C ALA A 165 -11.40 -2.75 -15.73
N ALA A 166 -10.56 -2.70 -14.69
CA ALA A 166 -9.89 -3.88 -14.15
C ALA A 166 -10.89 -4.92 -13.63
N LEU A 167 -11.93 -4.51 -12.88
CA LEU A 167 -13.00 -5.42 -12.45
C LEU A 167 -13.78 -6.01 -13.64
N LYS A 168 -14.08 -5.23 -14.68
CA LYS A 168 -14.74 -5.73 -15.89
C LYS A 168 -13.89 -6.74 -16.65
N ALA A 169 -12.58 -6.49 -16.76
CA ALA A 169 -11.64 -7.43 -17.36
C ALA A 169 -11.53 -8.71 -16.51
N GLY A 170 -11.41 -8.55 -15.19
CA GLY A 170 -11.40 -9.65 -14.23
C GLY A 170 -12.63 -10.53 -14.33
N LEU A 171 -13.83 -9.98 -14.50
CA LEU A 171 -15.06 -10.77 -14.69
C LEU A 171 -14.96 -11.69 -15.92
N LYS A 172 -14.30 -11.25 -16.99
CA LYS A 172 -14.14 -12.06 -18.21
C LYS A 172 -13.12 -13.19 -18.03
N ALA A 173 -12.03 -12.91 -17.31
CA ALA A 173 -10.87 -13.80 -17.19
C ALA A 173 -10.91 -14.73 -15.96
N ALA A 174 -11.67 -14.37 -14.93
CA ALA A 174 -11.75 -15.15 -13.70
C ALA A 174 -12.41 -16.53 -13.92
N PRO A 175 -12.07 -17.54 -13.09
CA PRO A 175 -12.79 -18.81 -13.09
C PRO A 175 -14.26 -18.63 -12.69
N GLU A 176 -15.15 -19.50 -13.19
CA GLU A 176 -16.62 -19.35 -13.03
C GLU A 176 -17.07 -19.24 -11.58
N ASP A 177 -16.43 -19.99 -10.67
CA ASP A 177 -16.71 -19.97 -9.22
C ASP A 177 -16.53 -18.57 -8.61
N PHE A 178 -15.66 -17.73 -9.20
CA PHE A 178 -15.32 -16.41 -8.69
C PHE A 178 -16.02 -15.25 -9.41
N LYS A 179 -16.60 -15.51 -10.60
CA LYS A 179 -17.26 -14.45 -11.40
C LYS A 179 -18.43 -13.79 -10.67
N LEU A 180 -19.18 -14.54 -9.85
CA LEU A 180 -20.28 -13.99 -9.03
C LEU A 180 -19.79 -12.89 -8.08
N ASN A 181 -18.61 -13.06 -7.49
CA ASN A 181 -18.06 -12.12 -6.52
C ASN A 181 -17.62 -10.83 -7.21
N ILE A 182 -16.98 -10.93 -8.38
CA ILE A 182 -16.63 -9.77 -9.20
C ILE A 182 -17.89 -9.05 -9.70
N ALA A 183 -18.91 -9.80 -10.14
CA ALA A 183 -20.20 -9.23 -10.55
C ALA A 183 -20.86 -8.45 -9.41
N GLN A 184 -20.78 -8.94 -8.16
CA GLN A 184 -21.26 -8.19 -7.00
C GLN A 184 -20.51 -6.87 -6.80
N SER A 185 -19.18 -6.86 -6.96
CA SER A 185 -18.40 -5.62 -6.89
C SER A 185 -18.77 -4.62 -7.97
N LEU A 186 -18.98 -5.08 -9.19
CA LEU A 186 -19.46 -4.25 -10.29
C LEU A 186 -20.83 -3.65 -10.01
N ARG A 187 -21.78 -4.43 -9.46
CA ARG A 187 -23.09 -3.91 -9.02
C ARG A 187 -22.96 -2.88 -7.90
N LYS A 188 -22.09 -3.12 -6.91
CA LYS A 188 -21.80 -2.13 -5.85
C LYS A 188 -21.22 -0.83 -6.41
N ARG A 189 -20.55 -0.90 -7.56
CA ARG A 189 -20.04 0.25 -8.34
C ARG A 189 -21.04 0.80 -9.37
N GLY A 190 -22.30 0.38 -9.33
CA GLY A 190 -23.38 0.89 -10.19
C GLY A 190 -23.41 0.30 -11.60
N VAL A 191 -22.65 -0.76 -11.89
CA VAL A 191 -22.65 -1.42 -13.20
C VAL A 191 -23.67 -2.55 -13.22
N LYS A 192 -24.57 -2.53 -14.21
CA LYS A 192 -25.46 -3.65 -14.52
C LYS A 192 -24.63 -4.80 -15.10
N VAL A 193 -24.82 -6.01 -14.58
CA VAL A 193 -24.14 -7.23 -15.02
C VAL A 193 -25.19 -8.28 -15.38
N SER A 194 -25.17 -8.74 -16.63
CA SER A 194 -26.02 -9.83 -17.14
C SER A 194 -25.36 -11.21 -16.92
N GLY A 195 -26.15 -12.29 -16.98
CA GLY A 195 -25.66 -13.68 -16.86
C GLY A 195 -25.30 -14.13 -15.43
N TYR A 196 -24.93 -13.19 -14.56
CA TYR A 196 -24.64 -13.43 -13.16
C TYR A 196 -25.72 -12.72 -12.33
N PRO A 197 -26.74 -13.40 -11.79
CA PRO A 197 -27.76 -12.78 -10.95
C PRO A 197 -27.19 -12.36 -9.58
N CYS A 198 -27.90 -11.48 -8.88
CA CYS A 198 -27.53 -11.10 -7.52
C CYS A 198 -27.90 -12.22 -6.55
N VAL A 199 -26.91 -12.75 -5.83
CA VAL A 199 -27.11 -13.79 -4.80
C VAL A 199 -27.48 -13.21 -3.42
N LYS A 200 -27.68 -11.88 -3.33
CA LYS A 200 -28.09 -11.24 -2.08
C LYS A 200 -29.50 -11.71 -1.73
N LEU A 201 -29.66 -12.31 -0.56
CA LEU A 201 -30.96 -12.67 -0.03
C LEU A 201 -31.84 -11.43 0.07
N VAL A 202 -33.03 -11.51 -0.51
CA VAL A 202 -34.07 -10.49 -0.38
C VAL A 202 -34.93 -10.89 0.81
N PRO A 203 -35.08 -10.04 1.84
CA PRO A 203 -35.96 -10.33 2.96
C PRO A 203 -37.39 -10.56 2.46
N THR A 204 -37.92 -11.76 2.67
CA THR A 204 -39.29 -12.13 2.27
C THR A 204 -40.30 -11.97 3.41
N LYS A 205 -39.82 -11.90 4.66
CA LYS A 205 -40.67 -11.72 5.84
C LYS A 205 -41.09 -10.25 5.98
N LYS A 206 -42.41 -10.01 6.08
CA LYS A 206 -42.95 -8.68 6.39
C LYS A 206 -42.45 -8.24 7.77
N THR A 207 -41.94 -7.02 7.87
CA THR A 207 -41.55 -6.41 9.15
C THR A 207 -42.73 -5.65 9.77
N ASN A 208 -42.93 -5.81 11.07
CA ASN A 208 -43.92 -5.03 11.84
C ASN A 208 -43.34 -3.69 12.34
N VAL A 209 -42.06 -3.42 12.07
CA VAL A 209 -41.39 -2.18 12.46
C VAL A 209 -41.89 -1.05 11.56
N LYS A 210 -42.59 -0.07 12.16
CA LYS A 210 -43.00 1.15 11.47
C LYS A 210 -41.73 1.97 11.14
N PRO A 211 -41.58 2.51 9.92
CA PRO A 211 -40.47 3.41 9.59
C PRO A 211 -40.49 4.61 10.55
N VAL A 212 -39.32 4.98 11.07
CA VAL A 212 -39.16 6.25 11.80
C VAL A 212 -39.41 7.37 10.80
N LYS A 213 -40.40 8.22 11.08
CA LYS A 213 -40.72 9.41 10.28
C LYS A 213 -39.66 10.48 10.46
#